data_AF-A0A4Q2XKY9-F1
#
_entry.id   AF-A0A4Q2XKY9-F1
#
_cell.length_a   1.000
_cell.length_b   1.000
_cell.length_c   1.000
_cell.angle_alpha   90.00
_cell.angle_beta   90.00
_cell.angle_gamma   90.00
#
_symmetry.space_group_name_H-M   'P 1'
#
loop_
_entity.id
_entity.type
_entity.pdbx_description
1 polymer ?
#
loop_
_entity_poly.entity_id
_entity_poly.type
_entity_poly.pdbx_seq_one_letter_code
_entity_poly.pdbx_strand_id
1 'polypeptide(L)'
;QFSIGAGGNFATGLGSSNKVIMTGAGTTWTSSSYVYVGSYGGSNTLSILDGAKLTTGTGGGTSGVSIIGRGDLISNTGGYGASNVVRISGAGSAWDNQSSLKVGEQGSGNLVEISAGGKMTVAGDVTIGELASSSNSGIRISGANSTWQSTGAVQIGAAGNGGNHLRVEDQSLAMLGGTFTVSTGSFLQIGSGYLALQGGQQVLLADLLSSSSIQVGGGNSWSTAGTGDLSITYFAPGADTSAFTGGLYSGLGGYTIVTSAVPEPAAAMMGVAGFLLLATRRSRRTR
;
A
#
# COMPACT_ATOMS: atom_id res chain seq x y z
N GLN A 1 16.70 -6.74 -17.84
CA GLN A 1 16.06 -7.40 -16.68
C GLN A 1 16.91 -7.11 -15.46
N PHE A 2 16.39 -6.39 -14.47
CA PHE A 2 17.08 -6.20 -13.19
C PHE A 2 16.46 -7.15 -12.17
N SER A 3 17.28 -8.03 -11.61
CA SER A 3 16.88 -8.93 -10.54
C SER A 3 17.87 -8.78 -9.38
N ILE A 4 17.55 -9.29 -8.20
CA ILE A 4 18.44 -9.23 -7.02
C ILE A 4 18.84 -10.67 -6.61
N GLY A 5 20.17 -10.98 -6.62
CA GLY A 5 20.77 -12.35 -6.53
C GLY A 5 21.76 -12.93 -7.63
N ALA A 6 22.67 -12.15 -8.28
CA ALA A 6 24.01 -12.54 -8.87
C ALA A 6 24.53 -11.73 -10.11
N GLY A 7 25.72 -11.09 -9.99
CA GLY A 7 26.82 -11.08 -10.99
C GLY A 7 26.72 -10.22 -12.26
N GLY A 8 27.20 -8.97 -12.22
CA GLY A 8 27.49 -8.13 -13.41
C GLY A 8 26.28 -7.62 -14.22
N ASN A 9 25.17 -8.34 -14.13
CA ASN A 9 23.78 -7.97 -14.30
C ASN A 9 23.09 -8.79 -13.22
N PHE A 10 22.56 -8.19 -12.14
CA PHE A 10 22.14 -9.01 -11.01
C PHE A 10 20.94 -9.94 -11.40
N ALA A 11 21.17 -11.27 -11.37
CA ALA A 11 20.39 -12.29 -10.64
C ALA A 11 19.20 -13.10 -11.22
N THR A 12 19.41 -14.07 -12.09
CA THR A 12 18.43 -15.16 -12.25
C THR A 12 18.90 -16.41 -11.50
N GLY A 13 18.38 -16.68 -10.30
CA GLY A 13 18.67 -17.89 -9.49
C GLY A 13 18.08 -17.86 -8.06
N LEU A 14 18.18 -18.98 -7.33
CA LEU A 14 17.67 -19.25 -5.96
C LEU A 14 18.23 -18.33 -4.83
N GLY A 15 18.84 -17.19 -5.17
CA GLY A 15 19.52 -16.31 -4.23
C GLY A 15 18.58 -15.71 -3.19
N SER A 16 18.85 -15.98 -1.92
CA SER A 16 18.08 -15.46 -0.78
C SER A 16 18.92 -14.45 0.01
N SER A 17 18.26 -13.58 0.80
CA SER A 17 18.92 -12.61 1.70
C SER A 17 19.82 -11.57 1.02
N ASN A 18 19.64 -11.32 -0.29
CA ASN A 18 20.39 -10.30 -1.00
C ASN A 18 19.81 -8.90 -0.70
N LYS A 19 20.69 -7.88 -0.70
CA LYS A 19 20.31 -6.49 -0.42
C LYS A 19 20.85 -5.56 -1.49
N VAL A 20 19.98 -4.72 -2.04
CA VAL A 20 20.35 -3.58 -2.88
C VAL A 20 19.87 -2.31 -2.21
N ILE A 21 20.74 -1.31 -2.12
CA ILE A 21 20.45 -0.02 -1.49
C ILE A 21 20.79 1.07 -2.51
N MET A 22 19.78 1.85 -2.87
CA MET A 22 19.91 3.12 -3.57
C MET A 22 19.62 4.21 -2.53
N THR A 23 20.61 5.04 -2.22
CA THR A 23 20.47 6.13 -1.23
C THR A 23 21.10 7.41 -1.76
N GLY A 24 20.57 8.54 -1.30
CA GLY A 24 21.08 9.88 -1.60
C GLY A 24 20.38 10.55 -2.78
N ALA A 25 20.14 11.85 -2.63
CA ALA A 25 19.59 12.68 -3.69
C ALA A 25 20.51 12.66 -4.91
N GLY A 26 19.92 12.50 -6.10
CA GLY A 26 20.65 12.40 -7.36
C GLY A 26 21.07 10.97 -7.74
N THR A 27 20.95 10.00 -6.82
CA THR A 27 21.07 8.58 -7.17
C THR A 27 19.86 8.18 -8.01
N THR A 28 20.08 7.96 -9.31
CA THR A 28 19.04 7.54 -10.24
C THR A 28 19.41 6.22 -10.91
N TRP A 29 18.44 5.31 -11.02
CA TRP A 29 18.57 4.14 -11.88
C TRP A 29 17.35 4.04 -12.78
N THR A 30 17.59 3.99 -14.09
CA THR A 30 16.58 3.65 -15.08
C THR A 30 16.86 2.27 -15.68
N SER A 31 15.85 1.40 -15.70
CA SER A 31 15.84 0.13 -16.40
C SER A 31 14.73 0.13 -17.45
N SER A 32 15.09 -0.13 -18.72
CA SER A 32 14.10 -0.36 -19.79
C SER A 32 13.28 -1.63 -19.59
N SER A 33 13.78 -2.54 -18.76
CA SER A 33 13.08 -3.75 -18.33
C SER A 33 12.41 -3.56 -16.95
N TYR A 34 11.69 -4.59 -16.54
CA TYR A 34 11.05 -4.76 -15.24
C TYR A 34 12.03 -5.22 -14.14
N VAL A 35 11.56 -5.12 -12.89
CA VAL A 35 12.28 -5.50 -11.67
C VAL A 35 11.86 -6.88 -11.17
N TYR A 36 12.80 -7.68 -10.68
CA TYR A 36 12.52 -8.86 -9.87
C TYR A 36 13.18 -8.73 -8.50
N VAL A 37 12.39 -8.88 -7.43
CA VAL A 37 12.92 -9.00 -6.07
C VAL A 37 12.53 -10.37 -5.53
N GLY A 38 13.51 -11.26 -5.45
CA GLY A 38 13.28 -12.66 -5.06
C GLY A 38 12.57 -13.48 -6.13
N SER A 39 13.25 -13.69 -7.25
CA SER A 39 12.88 -14.76 -8.17
C SER A 39 13.35 -16.08 -7.59
N TYR A 40 12.41 -16.86 -7.04
CA TYR A 40 12.60 -18.12 -6.35
C TYR A 40 13.30 -18.01 -4.99
N GLY A 41 14.21 -17.05 -4.79
CA GLY A 41 14.83 -16.80 -3.49
C GLY A 41 14.00 -15.92 -2.56
N GLY A 42 14.12 -16.14 -1.26
CA GLY A 42 13.39 -15.40 -0.24
C GLY A 42 14.23 -14.35 0.49
N SER A 43 13.57 -13.51 1.29
CA SER A 43 14.23 -12.53 2.17
C SER A 43 15.13 -11.51 1.45
N ASN A 44 14.91 -11.24 0.16
CA ASN A 44 15.66 -10.22 -0.57
C ASN A 44 15.10 -8.83 -0.29
N THR A 45 15.96 -7.81 -0.31
CA THR A 45 15.57 -6.41 -0.05
C THR A 45 16.08 -5.48 -1.12
N LEU A 46 15.19 -4.65 -1.67
CA LEU A 46 15.52 -3.47 -2.46
C LEU A 46 15.12 -2.23 -1.65
N SER A 47 16.08 -1.35 -1.35
CA SER A 47 15.84 -0.10 -0.64
C SER A 47 16.11 1.10 -1.53
N ILE A 48 15.16 2.01 -1.63
CA ILE A 48 15.22 3.29 -2.34
C ILE A 48 15.00 4.38 -1.28
N LEU A 49 16.10 5.02 -0.88
CA LEU A 49 16.20 5.83 0.32
C LEU A 49 16.71 7.24 0.02
N ASP A 50 16.45 8.17 0.94
CA ASP A 50 17.12 9.48 1.03
C ASP A 50 17.17 10.29 -0.29
N GLY A 51 16.09 10.25 -1.08
CA GLY A 51 15.98 11.01 -2.34
C GLY A 51 16.39 10.25 -3.60
N ALA A 52 16.73 8.96 -3.49
CA ALA A 52 17.07 8.12 -4.64
C ALA A 52 15.84 7.78 -5.50
N LYS A 53 16.05 7.56 -6.80
CA LYS A 53 14.96 7.29 -7.75
C LYS A 53 15.23 6.06 -8.59
N LEU A 54 14.28 5.14 -8.63
CA LEU A 54 14.26 3.99 -9.52
C LEU A 54 13.15 4.17 -10.56
N THR A 55 13.48 4.00 -11.84
CA THR A 55 12.52 3.94 -12.93
C THR A 55 12.65 2.59 -13.63
N THR A 56 11.54 1.86 -13.79
CA THR A 56 11.49 0.54 -14.43
C THR A 56 10.44 0.47 -15.52
N GLY A 57 10.59 -0.46 -16.46
CA GLY A 57 9.57 -0.76 -17.46
C GLY A 57 9.48 0.25 -18.61
N THR A 58 10.50 1.07 -18.83
CA THR A 58 10.46 2.14 -19.86
C THR A 58 10.54 1.62 -21.31
N GLY A 59 10.74 0.31 -21.52
CA GLY A 59 10.94 -0.31 -22.83
C GLY A 59 9.69 -0.56 -23.68
N GLY A 60 8.49 -0.14 -23.24
CA GLY A 60 7.27 -0.13 -24.07
C GLY A 60 6.69 -1.49 -24.49
N GLY A 61 7.23 -2.61 -24.00
CA GLY A 61 6.71 -3.95 -24.30
C GLY A 61 5.60 -4.36 -23.32
N THR A 62 4.43 -4.71 -23.85
CA THR A 62 3.22 -5.14 -23.11
C THR A 62 3.41 -6.41 -22.27
N SER A 63 4.55 -7.09 -22.38
CA SER A 63 4.83 -8.36 -21.69
C SER A 63 5.72 -8.22 -20.45
N GLY A 64 6.19 -7.02 -20.14
CA GLY A 64 6.98 -6.79 -18.94
C GLY A 64 6.11 -6.73 -17.69
N VAL A 65 6.55 -7.36 -16.59
CA VAL A 65 5.92 -7.24 -15.28
C VAL A 65 7.01 -7.18 -14.22
N SER A 66 6.96 -6.15 -13.37
CA SER A 66 7.81 -6.09 -12.18
C SER A 66 7.23 -7.04 -11.13
N ILE A 67 8.04 -7.92 -10.55
CA ILE A 67 7.57 -8.98 -9.65
C ILE A 67 8.39 -9.01 -8.37
N ILE A 68 7.70 -9.00 -7.24
CA ILE A 68 8.27 -9.21 -5.92
C ILE A 68 7.77 -10.57 -5.45
N GLY A 69 8.69 -11.52 -5.26
CA GLY A 69 8.36 -12.87 -4.84
C GLY A 69 7.75 -13.76 -5.91
N ARG A 70 8.49 -13.93 -7.02
CA ARG A 70 8.19 -14.99 -8.00
C ARG A 70 8.54 -16.33 -7.37
N GLY A 71 7.58 -17.23 -7.23
CA GLY A 71 7.82 -18.58 -6.72
C GLY A 71 8.22 -19.55 -7.84
N ASP A 72 8.43 -20.81 -7.45
CA ASP A 72 8.67 -21.91 -8.38
C ASP A 72 7.35 -22.60 -8.76
N LEU A 73 7.01 -22.53 -10.05
CA LEU A 73 5.81 -23.17 -10.61
C LEU A 73 5.89 -24.71 -10.54
N ILE A 74 7.07 -25.29 -10.35
CA ILE A 74 7.29 -26.73 -10.48
C ILE A 74 7.05 -27.46 -9.15
N SER A 75 7.49 -26.90 -8.02
CA SER A 75 7.60 -27.66 -6.78
C SER A 75 6.42 -27.51 -5.79
N ASN A 76 5.51 -26.55 -5.99
CA ASN A 76 4.35 -26.24 -5.12
C ASN A 76 4.64 -26.30 -3.60
N THR A 77 5.91 -26.13 -3.22
CA THR A 77 6.38 -26.18 -1.85
C THR A 77 6.52 -24.73 -1.42
N GLY A 78 5.70 -24.30 -0.47
CA GLY A 78 5.77 -22.95 0.07
C GLY A 78 7.18 -22.64 0.55
N GLY A 79 7.71 -21.47 0.18
CA GLY A 79 9.05 -21.03 0.58
C GLY A 79 9.84 -20.32 -0.51
N TYR A 80 9.57 -20.62 -1.79
CA TYR A 80 10.21 -19.91 -2.90
C TYR A 80 9.62 -18.53 -3.10
N GLY A 81 10.49 -17.53 -3.30
CA GLY A 81 10.08 -16.15 -3.51
C GLY A 81 9.37 -15.53 -2.30
N ALA A 82 9.58 -16.04 -1.09
CA ALA A 82 8.87 -15.56 0.10
C ALA A 82 9.61 -14.41 0.82
N SER A 83 8.88 -13.58 1.56
CA SER A 83 9.45 -12.57 2.46
C SER A 83 10.38 -11.54 1.80
N ASN A 84 10.17 -11.23 0.52
CA ASN A 84 10.95 -10.19 -0.15
C ASN A 84 10.33 -8.81 0.10
N VAL A 85 11.18 -7.80 0.20
CA VAL A 85 10.77 -6.44 0.57
C VAL A 85 11.33 -5.42 -0.41
N VAL A 86 10.45 -4.53 -0.89
CA VAL A 86 10.85 -3.27 -1.52
C VAL A 86 10.52 -2.14 -0.56
N ARG A 87 11.51 -1.33 -0.20
CA ARG A 87 11.33 -0.18 0.69
C ARG A 87 11.60 1.11 -0.06
N ILE A 88 10.64 2.03 -0.01
CA ILE A 88 10.73 3.37 -0.57
C ILE A 88 10.54 4.34 0.58
N SER A 89 11.59 5.02 0.99
CA SER A 89 11.55 5.83 2.22
C SER A 89 12.33 7.13 2.08
N GLY A 90 11.79 8.20 2.66
CA GLY A 90 12.41 9.52 2.65
C GLY A 90 11.88 10.42 1.55
N ALA A 91 11.87 11.72 1.82
CA ALA A 91 11.39 12.72 0.90
C ALA A 91 12.20 12.70 -0.41
N GLY A 92 11.50 12.67 -1.54
CA GLY A 92 12.11 12.61 -2.87
C GLY A 92 12.49 11.21 -3.34
N SER A 93 12.45 10.20 -2.45
CA SER A 93 12.65 8.80 -2.83
C SER A 93 11.48 8.31 -3.66
N ALA A 94 11.75 7.67 -4.80
CA ALA A 94 10.68 7.26 -5.72
C ALA A 94 10.97 5.94 -6.44
N TRP A 95 9.92 5.15 -6.63
CA TRP A 95 9.88 4.09 -7.64
C TRP A 95 8.81 4.39 -8.69
N ASP A 96 9.23 4.66 -9.92
CA ASP A 96 8.36 4.81 -11.08
C ASP A 96 8.38 3.56 -11.94
N ASN A 97 7.35 2.73 -11.83
CA ASN A 97 7.18 1.52 -12.61
C ASN A 97 6.22 1.77 -13.78
N GLN A 98 6.75 1.90 -14.99
CA GLN A 98 5.98 2.15 -16.21
C GLN A 98 5.33 0.88 -16.80
N SER A 99 5.08 -0.12 -15.97
CA SER A 99 4.62 -1.46 -16.34
C SER A 99 3.69 -2.01 -15.24
N SER A 100 3.25 -3.25 -15.35
CA SER A 100 2.47 -3.92 -14.30
C SER A 100 3.35 -4.32 -13.12
N LEU A 101 2.75 -4.54 -11.95
CA LEU A 101 3.41 -4.96 -10.72
C LEU A 101 2.69 -6.16 -10.10
N LYS A 102 3.44 -7.19 -9.72
CA LYS A 102 2.95 -8.26 -8.84
C LYS A 102 3.70 -8.27 -7.52
N VAL A 103 2.96 -8.34 -6.42
CA VAL A 103 3.49 -8.51 -5.07
C VAL A 103 3.01 -9.84 -4.52
N GLY A 104 3.90 -10.82 -4.46
CA GLY A 104 3.52 -12.21 -4.25
C GLY A 104 2.85 -12.79 -5.49
N GLU A 105 3.63 -13.07 -6.53
CA GLU A 105 3.12 -13.84 -7.67
C GLU A 105 2.73 -15.25 -7.19
N GLN A 106 3.64 -15.89 -6.46
CA GLN A 106 3.43 -17.21 -5.86
C GLN A 106 3.98 -17.29 -4.44
N GLY A 107 5.06 -16.54 -4.15
CA GLY A 107 5.66 -16.50 -2.82
C GLY A 107 4.82 -15.72 -1.82
N SER A 108 4.85 -16.14 -0.56
CA SER A 108 4.12 -15.51 0.55
C SER A 108 4.93 -14.43 1.27
N GLY A 109 4.24 -13.52 1.94
CA GLY A 109 4.87 -12.52 2.83
C GLY A 109 5.68 -11.45 2.09
N ASN A 110 5.40 -11.20 0.81
CA ASN A 110 6.12 -10.19 0.03
C ASN A 110 5.54 -8.81 0.27
N LEU A 111 6.38 -7.79 0.43
CA LEU A 111 5.94 -6.48 0.87
C LEU A 111 6.55 -5.35 0.05
N VAL A 112 5.73 -4.37 -0.32
CA VAL A 112 6.20 -3.03 -0.68
C VAL A 112 5.88 -2.08 0.47
N GLU A 113 6.89 -1.38 0.98
CA GLU A 113 6.75 -0.40 2.05
C GLU A 113 7.07 1.00 1.54
N ILE A 114 6.12 1.91 1.65
CA ILE A 114 6.27 3.33 1.27
C ILE A 114 6.12 4.16 2.54
N SER A 115 7.14 4.95 2.86
CA SER A 115 7.21 5.68 4.12
C SER A 115 7.93 7.02 4.04
N ALA A 116 7.74 7.87 5.05
CA ALA A 116 8.50 9.10 5.25
C ALA A 116 8.58 10.01 4.00
N GLY A 117 7.48 10.16 3.25
CA GLY A 117 7.42 11.01 2.05
C GLY A 117 7.89 10.32 0.76
N GLY A 118 8.13 9.01 0.80
CA GLY A 118 8.45 8.19 -0.37
C GLY A 118 7.26 8.04 -1.33
N LYS A 119 7.55 7.79 -2.61
CA LYS A 119 6.53 7.73 -3.66
C LYS A 119 6.65 6.49 -4.54
N MET A 120 5.53 5.88 -4.90
CA MET A 120 5.46 4.83 -5.91
C MET A 120 4.42 5.19 -6.97
N THR A 121 4.78 5.05 -8.24
CA THR A 121 3.86 5.12 -9.38
C THR A 121 3.89 3.80 -10.12
N VAL A 122 2.71 3.29 -10.50
CA VAL A 122 2.56 2.10 -11.34
C VAL A 122 1.63 2.41 -12.49
N ALA A 123 2.13 2.30 -13.72
CA ALA A 123 1.34 2.61 -14.91
C ALA A 123 0.41 1.46 -15.35
N GLY A 124 0.81 0.21 -15.12
CA GLY A 124 0.04 -0.98 -15.46
C GLY A 124 -0.84 -1.49 -14.31
N ASP A 125 -1.30 -2.73 -14.46
CA ASP A 125 -2.11 -3.41 -13.44
C ASP A 125 -1.25 -3.82 -12.24
N VAL A 126 -1.88 -3.87 -11.07
CA VAL A 126 -1.26 -4.31 -9.81
C VAL A 126 -2.01 -5.48 -9.21
N THR A 127 -1.29 -6.58 -9.02
CA THR A 127 -1.82 -7.78 -8.36
C THR A 127 -1.06 -8.05 -7.07
N ILE A 128 -1.78 -8.11 -5.95
CA ILE A 128 -1.23 -8.48 -4.64
C ILE A 128 -1.72 -9.88 -4.31
N GLY A 129 -0.84 -10.87 -4.32
CA GLY A 129 -1.21 -12.28 -4.12
C GLY A 129 -1.91 -12.88 -5.33
N GLU A 130 -1.16 -13.21 -6.39
CA GLU A 130 -1.73 -13.71 -7.64
C GLU A 130 -2.16 -15.17 -7.56
N LEU A 131 -1.23 -16.09 -7.26
CA LEU A 131 -1.47 -17.54 -7.29
C LEU A 131 -1.83 -18.08 -5.91
N ALA A 132 -2.50 -19.23 -5.87
CA ALA A 132 -3.12 -19.81 -4.66
C ALA A 132 -2.17 -19.97 -3.45
N SER A 133 -0.85 -20.13 -3.67
CA SER A 133 0.14 -20.23 -2.60
C SER A 133 0.59 -18.88 -2.02
N SER A 134 0.32 -17.76 -2.69
CA SER A 134 0.71 -16.44 -2.19
C SER A 134 -0.26 -15.96 -1.11
N SER A 135 0.21 -15.96 0.13
CA SER A 135 -0.50 -15.42 1.28
C SER A 135 0.29 -14.29 1.93
N ASN A 136 -0.39 -13.41 2.67
CA ASN A 136 0.22 -12.35 3.47
C ASN A 136 1.14 -11.40 2.68
N SER A 137 0.97 -11.28 1.37
CA SER A 137 1.68 -10.29 0.56
C SER A 137 0.93 -8.96 0.57
N GLY A 138 1.63 -7.84 0.46
CA GLY A 138 0.97 -6.55 0.60
C GLY A 138 1.72 -5.33 0.09
N ILE A 139 0.99 -4.24 0.00
CA ILE A 139 1.53 -2.89 -0.17
C ILE A 139 1.13 -2.09 1.06
N ARG A 140 2.11 -1.55 1.78
CA ARG A 140 1.92 -0.76 2.99
C ARG A 140 2.43 0.66 2.76
N ILE A 141 1.58 1.63 3.04
CA ILE A 141 1.89 3.06 2.91
C ILE A 141 1.64 3.72 4.25
N SER A 142 2.63 4.47 4.73
CA SER A 142 2.61 5.12 6.04
C SER A 142 3.33 6.47 6.01
N GLY A 143 2.90 7.40 6.82
CA GLY A 143 3.49 8.72 6.98
C GLY A 143 2.94 9.75 5.99
N ALA A 144 2.75 10.97 6.49
CA ALA A 144 2.30 12.09 5.69
C ALA A 144 3.19 12.29 4.45
N ASN A 145 2.56 12.67 3.33
CA ASN A 145 3.19 12.86 2.02
C ASN A 145 3.78 11.59 1.37
N SER A 146 3.67 10.42 2.01
CA SER A 146 3.94 9.14 1.34
C SER A 146 2.78 8.81 0.40
N THR A 147 3.09 8.46 -0.85
CA THR A 147 2.04 8.25 -1.87
C THR A 147 2.27 7.01 -2.72
N TRP A 148 1.20 6.27 -2.99
CA TRP A 148 1.14 5.33 -4.11
C TRP A 148 0.09 5.79 -5.12
N GLN A 149 0.44 5.81 -6.40
CA GLN A 149 -0.50 6.01 -7.49
C GLN A 149 -0.48 4.83 -8.46
N SER A 150 -1.66 4.33 -8.84
CA SER A 150 -1.83 3.32 -9.88
C SER A 150 -2.90 3.76 -10.87
N THR A 151 -2.64 3.63 -12.17
CA THR A 151 -3.62 3.92 -13.23
C THR A 151 -4.32 2.66 -13.76
N GLY A 152 -3.69 1.50 -13.63
CA GLY A 152 -4.28 0.20 -14.00
C GLY A 152 -5.21 -0.38 -12.93
N ALA A 153 -5.76 -1.56 -13.24
CA ALA A 153 -6.57 -2.32 -12.30
C ALA A 153 -5.73 -2.74 -11.08
N VAL A 154 -6.35 -2.77 -9.91
CA VAL A 154 -5.72 -3.23 -8.66
C VAL A 154 -6.55 -4.38 -8.10
N GLN A 155 -5.91 -5.54 -7.98
CA GLN A 155 -6.51 -6.77 -7.46
C GLN A 155 -5.74 -7.28 -6.25
N ILE A 156 -6.45 -7.55 -5.16
CA ILE A 156 -5.91 -8.14 -3.94
C ILE A 156 -6.48 -9.55 -3.77
N GLY A 157 -5.60 -10.53 -3.76
CA GLY A 157 -5.90 -11.95 -3.55
C GLY A 157 -6.51 -12.65 -4.76
N ALA A 158 -5.91 -12.54 -5.95
CA ALA A 158 -6.54 -12.96 -7.21
C ALA A 158 -7.03 -14.42 -7.23
N ALA A 159 -6.31 -15.34 -6.60
CA ALA A 159 -6.67 -16.76 -6.50
C ALA A 159 -7.40 -17.15 -5.19
N GLY A 160 -7.99 -16.19 -4.45
CA GLY A 160 -8.77 -16.47 -3.23
C GLY A 160 -7.92 -16.89 -2.02
N ASN A 161 -6.66 -16.45 -2.00
CA ASN A 161 -5.66 -16.70 -0.97
C ASN A 161 -5.79 -15.69 0.20
N GLY A 162 -5.40 -16.12 1.41
CA GLY A 162 -5.63 -15.38 2.64
C GLY A 162 -4.52 -14.39 3.02
N GLY A 163 -4.92 -13.28 3.66
CA GLY A 163 -4.03 -12.32 4.31
C GLY A 163 -3.36 -11.30 3.39
N ASN A 164 -3.60 -11.35 2.08
CA ASN A 164 -3.07 -10.33 1.19
C ASN A 164 -3.74 -8.98 1.44
N HIS A 165 -2.98 -7.89 1.38
CA HIS A 165 -3.52 -6.61 1.83
C HIS A 165 -2.93 -5.37 1.15
N LEU A 166 -3.77 -4.35 1.02
CA LEU A 166 -3.34 -2.96 0.85
C LEU A 166 -3.56 -2.26 2.18
N ARG A 167 -2.51 -1.70 2.77
CA ARG A 167 -2.60 -0.89 3.98
C ARG A 167 -2.27 0.57 3.71
N VAL A 168 -3.14 1.46 4.17
CA VAL A 168 -2.95 2.90 4.13
C VAL A 168 -3.15 3.46 5.55
N GLU A 169 -2.09 4.01 6.13
CA GLU A 169 -2.09 4.53 7.51
C GLU A 169 -1.27 5.82 7.62
N ASP A 170 -1.24 6.43 8.80
CA ASP A 170 -0.35 7.53 9.17
C ASP A 170 -0.41 8.71 8.19
N GLN A 171 -1.61 9.12 7.78
CA GLN A 171 -1.87 10.23 6.85
C GLN A 171 -1.23 10.06 5.46
N SER A 172 -0.89 8.83 5.06
CA SER A 172 -0.44 8.53 3.71
C SER A 172 -1.60 8.52 2.70
N LEU A 173 -1.30 8.43 1.41
CA LEU A 173 -2.30 8.42 0.34
C LEU A 173 -2.05 7.29 -0.68
N ALA A 174 -3.09 6.49 -0.96
CA ALA A 174 -3.17 5.63 -2.14
C ALA A 174 -4.17 6.20 -3.15
N MET A 175 -3.77 6.40 -4.40
CA MET A 175 -4.60 6.89 -5.50
C MET A 175 -4.76 5.81 -6.57
N LEU A 176 -5.96 5.23 -6.70
CA LEU A 176 -6.22 4.11 -7.62
C LEU A 176 -7.20 4.56 -8.71
N GLY A 177 -6.74 4.50 -9.97
CA GLY A 177 -7.49 4.93 -11.15
C GLY A 177 -8.26 3.83 -11.89
N GLY A 178 -7.81 2.58 -11.79
CA GLY A 178 -8.47 1.44 -12.43
C GLY A 178 -9.57 0.81 -11.58
N THR A 179 -10.04 -0.36 -12.00
CA THR A 179 -10.91 -1.20 -11.17
C THR A 179 -10.18 -1.62 -9.90
N PHE A 180 -10.90 -1.69 -8.78
CA PHE A 180 -10.34 -2.15 -7.50
C PHE A 180 -11.13 -3.36 -7.02
N THR A 181 -10.44 -4.46 -6.72
CA THR A 181 -11.05 -5.72 -6.29
C THR A 181 -10.27 -6.32 -5.13
N VAL A 182 -11.01 -6.85 -4.15
CA VAL A 182 -10.47 -7.58 -3.01
C VAL A 182 -11.21 -8.91 -2.92
N SER A 183 -10.49 -10.01 -3.05
CA SER A 183 -11.04 -11.35 -2.93
C SER A 183 -11.23 -11.73 -1.47
N THR A 184 -12.12 -12.70 -1.22
CA THR A 184 -12.38 -13.26 0.11
C THR A 184 -11.10 -13.67 0.82
N GLY A 185 -10.96 -13.25 2.08
CA GLY A 185 -9.78 -13.53 2.92
C GLY A 185 -8.61 -12.59 2.69
N SER A 186 -8.69 -11.67 1.73
CA SER A 186 -7.78 -10.53 1.57
C SER A 186 -8.43 -9.23 2.06
N PHE A 187 -7.63 -8.19 2.28
CA PHE A 187 -8.08 -7.02 3.03
C PHE A 187 -7.62 -5.69 2.44
N LEU A 188 -8.54 -4.74 2.38
CA LEU A 188 -8.23 -3.32 2.39
C LEU A 188 -8.14 -2.85 3.84
N GLN A 189 -6.94 -2.45 4.27
CA GLN A 189 -6.65 -1.99 5.64
C GLN A 189 -6.52 -0.46 5.66
N ILE A 190 -7.45 0.21 6.33
CA ILE A 190 -7.49 1.67 6.43
C ILE A 190 -7.27 2.09 7.89
N GLY A 191 -6.11 2.68 8.17
CA GLY A 191 -5.84 3.37 9.44
C GLY A 191 -6.12 4.86 9.30
N SER A 192 -5.25 5.69 9.87
CA SER A 192 -5.27 7.15 9.71
C SER A 192 -4.82 7.68 8.35
N GLY A 193 -4.80 6.84 7.31
CA GLY A 193 -4.43 7.22 5.94
C GLY A 193 -5.63 7.37 5.01
N TYR A 194 -5.39 7.83 3.79
CA TYR A 194 -6.40 8.15 2.79
C TYR A 194 -6.32 7.21 1.57
N LEU A 195 -7.42 6.55 1.23
CA LEU A 195 -7.58 5.85 -0.04
C LEU A 195 -8.46 6.69 -0.97
N ALA A 196 -7.94 7.06 -2.14
CA ALA A 196 -8.68 7.73 -3.19
C ALA A 196 -8.93 6.76 -4.36
N LEU A 197 -10.20 6.41 -4.60
CA LEU A 197 -10.64 5.56 -5.70
C LEU A 197 -11.32 6.43 -6.78
N GLN A 198 -10.89 6.31 -8.04
CA GLN A 198 -11.43 7.16 -9.10
C GLN A 198 -12.92 6.89 -9.35
N GLY A 199 -13.71 7.95 -9.53
CA GLY A 199 -15.15 7.87 -9.78
C GLY A 199 -16.00 7.71 -8.50
N GLY A 200 -17.32 7.58 -8.69
CA GLY A 200 -18.26 7.26 -7.62
C GLY A 200 -18.21 5.77 -7.29
N GLN A 201 -17.64 5.41 -6.14
CA GLN A 201 -17.32 4.02 -5.78
C GLN A 201 -18.21 3.47 -4.66
N GLN A 202 -19.46 3.97 -4.55
CA GLN A 202 -20.35 3.63 -3.44
C GLN A 202 -20.75 2.15 -3.46
N VAL A 203 -21.05 1.60 -4.64
CA VAL A 203 -21.43 0.18 -4.80
C VAL A 203 -20.26 -0.73 -4.42
N LEU A 204 -19.07 -0.46 -4.97
CA LEU A 204 -17.85 -1.18 -4.65
C LEU A 204 -17.57 -1.19 -3.14
N LEU A 205 -17.65 -0.03 -2.48
CA LEU A 205 -17.38 0.07 -1.04
C LEU A 205 -18.44 -0.67 -0.20
N ALA A 206 -19.71 -0.66 -0.62
CA ALA A 206 -20.75 -1.44 0.03
C ALA A 206 -20.50 -2.95 -0.10
N ASP A 207 -20.07 -3.42 -1.27
CA ASP A 207 -19.73 -4.82 -1.52
C ASP A 207 -18.51 -5.26 -0.68
N LEU A 208 -17.49 -4.40 -0.58
CA LEU A 208 -16.31 -4.66 0.25
C LEU A 208 -16.64 -4.72 1.75
N LEU A 209 -17.56 -3.87 2.23
CA LEU A 209 -18.05 -3.93 3.61
C LEU A 209 -18.85 -5.21 3.85
N SER A 210 -19.77 -5.56 2.96
CA SER A 210 -20.61 -6.76 3.10
C SER A 210 -19.81 -8.07 3.06
N SER A 211 -18.72 -8.09 2.28
CA SER A 211 -17.79 -9.22 2.20
C SER A 211 -16.75 -9.25 3.32
N SER A 212 -16.81 -8.33 4.31
CA SER A 212 -15.82 -8.21 5.39
C SER A 212 -14.38 -8.01 4.89
N SER A 213 -14.23 -7.39 3.72
CA SER A 213 -12.94 -7.18 3.06
C SER A 213 -12.26 -5.86 3.48
N ILE A 214 -12.94 -5.00 4.25
CA ILE A 214 -12.34 -3.79 4.81
C ILE A 214 -12.02 -4.00 6.28
N GLN A 215 -10.83 -3.60 6.69
CA GLN A 215 -10.39 -3.56 8.07
C GLN A 215 -9.98 -2.14 8.46
N VAL A 216 -10.29 -1.75 9.69
CA VAL A 216 -9.83 -0.53 10.33
C VAL A 216 -8.94 -0.84 11.52
N GLY A 217 -8.01 0.05 11.83
CA GLY A 217 -7.08 -0.15 12.93
C GLY A 217 -5.76 0.58 12.71
N GLY A 218 -4.71 0.07 13.35
CA GLY A 218 -3.39 0.68 13.33
C GLY A 218 -2.32 -0.23 13.90
N GLY A 219 -1.08 -0.09 13.43
CA GLY A 219 0.03 -0.93 13.85
C GLY A 219 -0.28 -2.42 13.62
N ASN A 220 -0.33 -3.21 14.70
CA ASN A 220 -0.55 -4.65 14.63
C ASN A 220 -2.00 -5.08 14.96
N SER A 221 -2.92 -4.13 15.12
CA SER A 221 -4.29 -4.41 15.55
C SER A 221 -5.29 -3.92 14.51
N TRP A 222 -6.02 -4.85 13.91
CA TRP A 222 -6.97 -4.62 12.83
C TRP A 222 -8.25 -5.40 13.09
N SER A 223 -9.39 -4.77 12.86
CA SER A 223 -10.71 -5.38 12.97
C SER A 223 -11.51 -5.10 11.70
N THR A 224 -12.41 -6.02 11.35
CA THR A 224 -13.36 -5.82 10.24
C THR A 224 -14.15 -4.53 10.46
N ALA A 225 -14.21 -3.70 9.43
CA ALA A 225 -14.89 -2.41 9.48
C ALA A 225 -16.41 -2.56 9.30
N GLY A 226 -17.16 -1.82 10.10
CA GLY A 226 -18.57 -1.51 9.87
C GLY A 226 -18.77 -0.20 9.10
N THR A 227 -20.02 0.11 8.78
CA THR A 227 -20.39 1.35 8.05
C THR A 227 -20.06 2.64 8.82
N GLY A 228 -20.03 2.58 10.16
CA GLY A 228 -19.70 3.73 11.02
C GLY A 228 -18.20 3.96 11.21
N ASP A 229 -17.34 3.02 10.78
CA ASP A 229 -15.89 3.08 11.03
C ASP A 229 -15.14 3.85 9.94
N LEU A 230 -15.83 4.21 8.84
CA LEU A 230 -15.23 4.86 7.68
C LEU A 230 -15.90 6.22 7.42
N SER A 231 -15.07 7.20 7.09
CA SER A 231 -15.52 8.42 6.42
C SER A 231 -15.32 8.25 4.92
N ILE A 232 -16.42 8.28 4.16
CA ILE A 232 -16.42 8.07 2.71
C ILE A 232 -17.07 9.29 2.06
N THR A 233 -16.40 9.91 1.10
CA THR A 233 -16.97 11.05 0.37
C THR A 233 -16.50 11.05 -1.08
N TYR A 234 -17.45 11.17 -2.00
CA TYR A 234 -17.15 11.44 -3.41
C TYR A 234 -17.03 12.94 -3.63
N PHE A 235 -15.92 13.35 -4.24
CA PHE A 235 -15.65 14.72 -4.63
C PHE A 235 -15.80 14.84 -6.15
N ALA A 236 -16.68 15.73 -6.62
CA ALA A 236 -16.82 15.99 -8.06
C ALA A 236 -15.51 16.55 -8.66
N PRO A 237 -15.28 16.40 -9.98
CA PRO A 237 -14.13 17.02 -10.65
C PRO A 237 -14.03 18.51 -10.32
N GLY A 238 -12.83 18.96 -9.93
CA GLY A 238 -12.57 20.35 -9.52
C GLY A 238 -13.00 20.74 -8.10
N ALA A 239 -13.60 19.83 -7.33
CA ALA A 239 -13.92 20.09 -5.92
C ALA A 239 -12.67 20.19 -5.05
N ASP A 240 -12.71 21.05 -4.04
CA ASP A 240 -11.65 21.13 -3.03
C ASP A 240 -11.75 19.95 -2.06
N THR A 241 -10.62 19.27 -1.90
CA THR A 241 -10.45 18.05 -1.10
C THR A 241 -9.53 18.27 0.10
N SER A 242 -8.92 19.46 0.21
CA SER A 242 -7.91 19.79 1.20
C SER A 242 -8.44 19.64 2.63
N ALA A 243 -9.66 20.13 2.92
CA ALA A 243 -10.24 20.02 4.26
C ALA A 243 -10.43 18.55 4.71
N PHE A 244 -10.79 17.66 3.79
CA PHE A 244 -10.99 16.24 4.09
C PHE A 244 -9.66 15.53 4.43
N THR A 245 -8.58 15.97 3.81
CA THR A 245 -7.25 15.38 3.94
C THR A 245 -6.34 16.11 4.93
N GLY A 246 -6.93 16.93 5.81
CA GLY A 246 -6.18 17.73 6.79
C GLY A 246 -5.23 18.75 6.15
N GLY A 247 -5.49 19.16 4.92
CA GLY A 247 -4.69 20.08 4.13
C GLY A 247 -3.52 19.43 3.38
N LEU A 248 -3.30 18.11 3.53
CA LEU A 248 -2.14 17.42 2.97
C LEU A 248 -2.27 17.14 1.47
N TYR A 249 -3.47 16.79 1.01
CA TYR A 249 -3.68 16.35 -0.36
C TYR A 249 -4.82 17.15 -1.01
N SER A 250 -4.49 17.81 -2.11
CA SER A 250 -5.43 18.57 -2.95
C SER A 250 -5.51 17.95 -4.34
N GLY A 251 -6.49 18.37 -5.14
CA GLY A 251 -6.61 17.92 -6.53
C GLY A 251 -7.16 16.50 -6.69
N LEU A 252 -7.79 15.95 -5.64
CA LEU A 252 -8.47 14.65 -5.67
C LEU A 252 -9.93 14.77 -6.17
N GLY A 253 -10.26 15.83 -6.90
CA GLY A 253 -11.56 15.96 -7.56
C GLY A 253 -11.76 14.85 -8.59
N GLY A 254 -12.93 14.22 -8.58
CA GLY A 254 -13.23 13.03 -9.38
C GLY A 254 -12.95 11.70 -8.66
N TYR A 255 -12.57 11.72 -7.38
CA TYR A 255 -12.33 10.53 -6.57
C TYR A 255 -13.34 10.38 -5.42
N THR A 256 -13.66 9.14 -5.07
CA THR A 256 -14.19 8.76 -3.77
C THR A 256 -13.04 8.57 -2.80
N ILE A 257 -13.00 9.39 -1.74
CA ILE A 257 -11.96 9.31 -0.70
C ILE A 257 -12.53 8.55 0.50
N VAL A 258 -11.73 7.62 1.02
CA VAL A 258 -12.01 6.80 2.20
C VAL A 258 -10.90 7.00 3.23
N THR A 259 -11.28 7.19 4.48
CA THR A 259 -10.37 7.22 5.64
C THR A 259 -11.05 6.58 6.85
N SER A 260 -10.27 6.10 7.82
CA SER A 260 -10.83 5.67 9.10
C SER A 260 -11.49 6.84 9.81
N ALA A 261 -12.70 6.64 10.33
CA ALA A 261 -13.35 7.52 11.29
C ALA A 261 -12.96 7.16 12.75
N VAL A 262 -12.32 6.01 12.94
CA VAL A 262 -11.83 5.55 14.25
C VAL A 262 -10.47 6.23 14.53
N PRO A 263 -10.33 6.95 15.65
CA PRO A 263 -9.04 7.50 16.06
C PRO A 263 -8.02 6.38 16.28
N GLU A 264 -6.79 6.58 15.81
CA GLU A 264 -5.67 5.65 16.09
C GLU A 264 -5.57 5.38 17.60
N PRO A 265 -5.22 4.16 18.04
CA PRO A 265 -5.09 3.83 19.46
C PRO A 265 -4.19 4.80 20.25
N ALA A 266 -3.16 5.35 19.59
CA ALA A 266 -2.28 6.37 20.17
C ALA A 266 -2.97 7.75 20.35
N ALA A 267 -3.86 8.12 19.42
CA ALA A 267 -4.66 9.34 19.52
C ALA A 267 -5.78 9.21 20.57
N ALA A 268 -6.36 8.01 20.73
CA ALA A 268 -7.35 7.72 21.76
C ALA A 268 -6.77 7.82 23.18
N MET A 269 -5.53 7.39 23.42
CA MET A 269 -4.88 7.58 24.73
C MET A 269 -4.58 9.05 25.06
N MET A 270 -4.27 9.88 24.07
CA MET A 270 -4.06 11.33 24.27
C MET A 270 -5.38 12.07 24.55
N GLY A 271 -6.52 11.57 24.06
CA GLY A 271 -7.84 12.16 24.29
C GLY A 271 -8.41 11.95 25.71
N VAL A 272 -7.97 10.91 26.43
CA VAL A 272 -8.47 10.59 27.80
C VAL A 272 -7.85 11.51 28.87
N ALA A 273 -6.74 12.20 28.60
CA ALA A 273 -6.13 13.15 29.53
C ALA A 273 -6.84 14.53 29.58
N GLY A 274 -7.80 14.80 28.70
CA GLY A 274 -8.38 16.14 28.49
C GLY A 274 -9.75 16.43 29.15
N PHE A 275 -10.44 15.45 29.74
CA PHE A 275 -11.79 15.65 30.27
C PHE A 275 -11.94 15.18 31.73
N LEU A 276 -11.44 15.99 32.68
CA LEU A 276 -11.86 15.90 34.08
C LEU A 276 -11.69 17.25 34.79
N LEU A 277 -12.66 18.15 34.58
CA LEU A 277 -12.97 19.24 35.52
C LEU A 277 -14.46 19.58 35.39
N LEU A 278 -15.30 18.65 35.82
CA LEU A 278 -16.70 18.92 36.16
C LEU A 278 -16.73 19.61 37.53
N ALA A 279 -16.68 20.94 37.53
CA ALA A 279 -16.98 21.74 38.71
C ALA A 279 -18.46 21.53 39.08
N THR A 280 -18.72 20.86 40.20
CA THR A 280 -20.06 20.77 40.78
C THR A 280 -20.16 21.54 42.09
N ARG A 281 -21.12 22.48 42.07
CA ARG A 281 -21.99 22.95 43.18
C ARG A 281 -21.34 23.89 44.21
N ARG A 282 -22.03 24.92 44.73
CA ARG A 282 -23.47 25.01 45.05
C ARG A 282 -23.86 26.47 45.32
N SER A 283 -24.90 27.00 44.67
CA SER A 283 -25.61 28.18 45.18
C SER A 283 -26.55 27.73 46.31
N ARG A 284 -26.41 28.33 47.50
CA ARG A 284 -27.43 28.30 48.54
C ARG A 284 -28.15 29.66 48.51
N ARG A 285 -29.43 29.64 48.17
CA ARG A 285 -30.41 30.68 48.53
C ARG A 285 -31.55 29.98 49.25
N THR A 286 -31.79 30.35 50.50
CA THR A 286 -33.11 30.36 51.10
C THR A 286 -33.15 31.42 52.20
N ARG A 287 -34.04 32.40 51.97
CA ARG A 287 -34.75 33.32 52.87
C ARG A 287 -33.95 34.11 53.89
#